data_AF-A0A7R9C149-F1
#
_entry.id   AF-A0A7R9C149-F1
#
_cell.length_a   1.000
_cell.length_b   1.000
_cell.length_c   1.000
_cell.angle_alpha   90.00
_cell.angle_beta   90.00
_cell.angle_gamma   90.00
#
_symmetry.space_group_name_H-M   'P 1'
#
loop_
_entity.id
_entity.type
_entity.pdbx_description
1 polymer ?
#
loop_
_entity_poly.entity_id
_entity_poly.type
_entity_poly.pdbx_seq_one_letter_code
_entity_poly.pdbx_strand_id
1 'polypeptide(L)'
;MLVRKEKKNKMDSSDLSDEPAEKRAKMACPSLPASVSIQDFLTSREAEIRVVVDLLAGDKNKKMTVAQRELPFAMRRRAMSHNVKRYPKRLRTPALKNTVSMAKKPKRPSKKYRHRAFNKVKEFEKRQRKSLWLETHVWHAKRCRMEVMWGYKVAVAVRSNDKIYRSSYRAMKSRDSCVMVDLSYMVCMELSGPKGRLEAQLESVFLNLSVNDCKGKEVVYHLFSEDGRLISPVNLLRNCHEDDDSYWLWTHPTSHEQVLERLKRVLNLDEDKVPSTEPETDEESRGKLSKDRVKLKKLLSQPVFANPETGIEIRVLKDNLNRFRFIGGGCSSVFQRVLQPVASLGDCEWMLDAGGRDDKQPNGDVVRALEEKT
;
A
#
# COMPACT_ATOMS: atom_id res chain seq x y z
N MET A 1 -0.41 9.05 -31.23
CA MET A 1 -1.61 8.69 -32.02
C MET A 1 -1.89 9.85 -32.95
N LEU A 2 -1.32 9.82 -34.16
CA LEU A 2 -1.63 10.77 -35.22
C LEU A 2 -2.87 10.22 -35.94
N VAL A 3 -4.01 10.84 -35.68
CA VAL A 3 -5.26 10.59 -36.40
C VAL A 3 -5.07 11.12 -37.82
N ARG A 4 -4.92 10.23 -38.80
CA ARG A 4 -4.98 10.61 -40.21
C ARG A 4 -6.44 10.97 -40.53
N LYS A 5 -6.66 12.25 -40.81
CA LYS A 5 -7.92 12.77 -41.37
C LYS A 5 -8.10 12.15 -42.77
N GLU A 6 -9.12 11.31 -42.93
CA GLU A 6 -9.63 10.94 -44.25
C GLU A 6 -10.32 12.16 -44.86
N LYS A 7 -9.85 12.59 -46.03
CA LYS A 7 -10.57 13.56 -46.87
C LYS A 7 -11.79 12.84 -47.46
N LYS A 8 -12.98 13.20 -47.00
CA LYS A 8 -14.24 12.91 -47.72
C LYS A 8 -14.21 13.70 -49.02
N ASN A 9 -13.97 13.04 -50.15
CA ASN A 9 -14.35 13.58 -51.45
C ASN A 9 -15.88 13.54 -51.54
N LYS A 10 -16.48 14.72 -51.50
CA LYS A 10 -17.90 14.95 -51.78
C LYS A 10 -18.00 15.05 -53.31
N MET A 11 -18.53 14.01 -53.94
CA MET A 11 -18.78 13.97 -55.38
C MET A 11 -20.21 14.46 -55.61
N ASP A 12 -20.37 15.46 -56.47
CA ASP A 12 -21.62 16.17 -56.72
C ASP A 12 -22.70 15.27 -57.34
N SER A 13 -23.94 15.55 -56.98
CA SER A 13 -25.12 14.69 -57.14
C SER A 13 -25.91 14.93 -58.43
N SER A 14 -25.27 15.19 -59.56
CA SER A 14 -25.98 15.57 -60.80
C SER A 14 -25.74 14.69 -62.03
N ASP A 15 -25.01 13.58 -61.93
CA ASP A 15 -24.91 12.60 -63.01
C ASP A 15 -25.51 11.26 -62.59
N LEU A 16 -26.84 11.19 -62.59
CA LEU A 16 -27.64 9.99 -62.36
C LEU A 16 -28.76 9.91 -63.41
N SER A 17 -28.38 9.68 -64.65
CA SER A 17 -29.23 8.99 -65.62
C SER A 17 -28.32 8.42 -66.70
N ASP A 18 -28.40 7.10 -66.88
CA ASP A 18 -27.70 6.31 -67.91
C ASP A 18 -26.31 5.76 -67.56
N GLU A 19 -26.25 5.03 -66.45
CA GLU A 19 -25.24 3.99 -66.24
C GLU A 19 -25.88 2.61 -66.54
N PRO A 20 -25.30 1.80 -67.46
CA PRO A 20 -25.95 0.59 -67.97
C PRO A 20 -26.22 -0.43 -66.87
N ALA A 21 -27.36 -1.13 -66.98
CA ALA A 21 -27.86 -2.16 -66.06
C ALA A 21 -26.82 -3.26 -65.72
N GLU A 22 -25.77 -3.39 -66.53
CA GLU A 22 -24.63 -4.28 -66.34
C GLU A 22 -23.81 -3.99 -65.06
N LYS A 23 -23.73 -2.73 -64.61
CA LYS A 23 -23.00 -2.38 -63.36
C LYS A 23 -23.79 -2.75 -62.10
N ARG A 24 -25.13 -2.78 -62.16
CA ARG A 24 -25.99 -3.23 -61.04
C ARG A 24 -25.96 -4.75 -60.85
N ALA A 25 -25.80 -5.52 -61.92
CA ALA A 25 -25.68 -6.98 -61.84
C ALA A 25 -24.37 -7.46 -61.15
N LYS A 26 -23.33 -6.62 -61.11
CA LYS A 26 -22.05 -6.91 -60.42
C LYS A 26 -22.09 -6.70 -58.90
N MET A 27 -23.22 -6.24 -58.34
CA MET A 27 -23.45 -6.15 -56.90
C MET A 27 -24.27 -7.33 -56.33
N ALA A 28 -24.53 -8.37 -57.12
CA ALA A 28 -25.02 -9.65 -56.62
C ALA A 28 -23.82 -10.53 -56.26
N CYS A 29 -23.82 -11.13 -55.04
CA CYS A 29 -22.81 -12.01 -54.46
C CYS A 29 -21.62 -12.32 -55.37
N PRO A 30 -20.40 -11.81 -55.11
CA PRO A 30 -19.26 -12.14 -55.95
C PRO A 30 -19.10 -13.66 -55.93
N SER A 31 -19.37 -14.30 -57.06
CA SER A 31 -19.06 -15.71 -57.23
C SER A 31 -17.56 -15.85 -56.96
N LEU A 32 -17.21 -16.84 -56.14
CA LEU A 32 -15.82 -17.07 -55.77
C LEU A 32 -14.98 -17.15 -57.05
N PRO A 33 -13.84 -16.45 -57.13
CA PRO A 33 -13.01 -16.50 -58.33
C PRO A 33 -12.58 -17.94 -58.60
N ALA A 34 -12.67 -18.39 -59.85
CA ALA A 34 -12.36 -19.76 -60.25
C ALA A 34 -10.88 -20.15 -60.02
N SER A 35 -10.00 -19.17 -59.87
CA SER A 35 -8.60 -19.36 -59.46
C SER A 35 -8.09 -18.15 -58.69
N VAL A 36 -7.13 -18.40 -57.78
CA VAL A 36 -6.47 -17.35 -56.98
C VAL A 36 -5.01 -17.29 -57.38
N SER A 37 -4.52 -16.10 -57.72
CA SER A 37 -3.10 -15.84 -57.94
C SER A 37 -2.33 -16.03 -56.63
N ILE A 38 -1.49 -17.06 -56.58
CA ILE A 38 -0.73 -17.43 -55.39
C ILE A 38 0.25 -16.32 -55.03
N GLN A 39 0.88 -15.66 -56.01
CA GLN A 39 1.84 -14.59 -55.75
C GLN A 39 1.20 -13.35 -55.15
N ASP A 40 0.04 -12.94 -55.67
CA ASP A 40 -0.69 -11.78 -55.13
C ASP A 40 -1.25 -12.08 -53.72
N PHE A 41 -1.68 -13.33 -53.49
CA PHE A 41 -2.11 -13.78 -52.17
C PHE A 41 -0.93 -13.82 -51.18
N LEU A 42 0.21 -14.36 -51.56
CA LEU A 42 1.39 -14.43 -50.69
C LEU A 42 1.96 -13.06 -50.39
N THR A 43 2.09 -12.18 -51.39
CA THR A 43 2.61 -10.82 -51.19
C THR A 43 1.73 -9.99 -50.27
N SER A 44 0.40 -10.08 -50.41
CA SER A 44 -0.53 -9.39 -49.51
C SER A 44 -0.53 -9.93 -48.08
N ARG A 45 -0.20 -11.21 -47.86
CA ARG A 45 -0.16 -11.84 -46.53
C ARG A 45 1.26 -12.00 -45.96
N GLU A 46 2.29 -11.59 -46.69
CA GLU A 46 3.69 -11.79 -46.31
C GLU A 46 4.02 -11.18 -44.93
N ALA A 47 3.50 -9.98 -44.66
CA ALA A 47 3.71 -9.31 -43.38
C ALA A 47 3.10 -10.09 -42.21
N GLU A 48 1.91 -10.67 -42.40
CA GLU A 48 1.23 -11.48 -41.38
C GLU A 48 2.00 -12.79 -41.12
N ILE A 49 2.41 -13.47 -42.20
CA ILE A 49 3.20 -14.70 -42.12
C ILE A 49 4.52 -14.43 -41.40
N ARG A 50 5.21 -13.33 -41.72
CA ARG A 50 6.45 -12.92 -41.03
C ARG A 50 6.21 -12.70 -39.54
N VAL A 51 5.15 -11.98 -39.16
CA VAL A 51 4.81 -11.77 -37.74
C VAL A 51 4.56 -13.10 -37.02
N VAL A 52 3.84 -14.04 -37.64
CA VAL A 52 3.58 -15.37 -37.06
C VAL A 52 4.88 -16.16 -36.91
N VAL A 53 5.72 -16.17 -37.94
CA VAL A 53 7.01 -16.85 -37.92
C VAL A 53 7.93 -16.28 -36.84
N ASP A 54 7.96 -14.95 -36.67
CA ASP A 54 8.75 -14.27 -35.65
C ASP A 54 8.26 -14.58 -34.23
N LEU A 55 6.94 -14.60 -34.01
CA LEU A 55 6.33 -14.99 -32.74
C LEU A 55 6.70 -16.45 -32.38
N LEU A 56 6.62 -17.36 -33.35
CA LEU A 56 7.00 -18.76 -33.17
C LEU A 56 8.51 -18.95 -33.02
N ALA A 57 9.33 -18.08 -33.61
CA ALA A 57 10.79 -18.11 -33.48
C ALA A 57 11.27 -17.58 -32.12
N GLY A 58 10.63 -16.53 -31.58
CA GLY A 58 10.94 -15.94 -30.27
C GLY A 58 10.79 -16.92 -29.09
N ASP A 59 9.95 -17.93 -29.24
CA ASP A 59 9.70 -18.96 -28.23
C ASP A 59 10.80 -20.02 -28.10
N LYS A 60 11.80 -20.00 -29.00
CA LYS A 60 12.89 -20.99 -29.09
C LYS A 60 14.05 -20.73 -28.13
N ASN A 61 13.80 -20.14 -26.96
CA ASN A 61 14.81 -20.01 -25.91
C ASN A 61 15.11 -21.40 -25.29
N LYS A 62 16.02 -22.15 -25.91
CA LYS A 62 16.34 -23.57 -25.64
C LYS A 62 16.74 -23.87 -24.19
N LYS A 63 17.16 -22.86 -23.42
CA LYS A 63 17.66 -23.02 -22.03
C LYS A 63 16.54 -23.07 -20.97
N MET A 64 15.30 -22.70 -21.31
CA MET A 64 14.20 -22.64 -20.34
C MET A 64 13.14 -23.71 -20.63
N THR A 65 12.68 -24.39 -19.58
CA THR A 65 11.55 -25.33 -19.69
C THR A 65 10.31 -24.61 -20.21
N VAL A 66 9.43 -25.34 -20.92
CA VAL A 66 8.15 -24.79 -21.46
C VAL A 66 7.38 -24.06 -20.35
N ALA A 67 7.22 -24.71 -19.20
CA ALA A 67 6.54 -24.15 -18.03
C ALA A 67 7.19 -22.87 -17.47
N GLN A 68 8.48 -22.61 -17.69
CA GLN A 68 9.13 -21.36 -17.26
C GLN A 68 9.03 -20.25 -18.31
N ARG A 69 8.96 -20.61 -19.59
CA ARG A 69 8.84 -19.66 -20.70
C ARG A 69 7.51 -18.92 -20.64
N GLU A 70 6.43 -19.65 -20.41
CA GLU A 70 5.06 -19.11 -20.33
C GLU A 70 4.86 -18.06 -19.21
N LEU A 71 5.67 -18.08 -18.15
CA LEU A 71 5.57 -17.04 -17.11
C LEU A 71 6.29 -15.76 -17.53
N PRO A 72 5.67 -14.58 -17.32
CA PRO A 72 6.37 -13.31 -17.37
C PRO A 72 7.56 -13.26 -16.40
N PHE A 73 8.61 -12.52 -16.75
CA PHE A 73 9.83 -12.41 -15.93
C PHE A 73 9.55 -12.08 -14.46
N ALA A 74 8.65 -11.11 -14.20
CA ALA A 74 8.30 -10.67 -12.86
C ALA A 74 7.64 -11.77 -11.98
N MET A 75 7.04 -12.79 -12.60
CA MET A 75 6.40 -13.91 -11.90
C MET A 75 7.34 -15.11 -11.70
N ARG A 76 8.47 -15.16 -12.43
CA ARG A 76 9.43 -16.27 -12.34
C ARG A 76 10.14 -16.24 -10.99
N ARG A 77 10.37 -17.44 -10.41
CA ARG A 77 11.12 -17.61 -9.16
C ARG A 77 12.30 -18.55 -9.37
N ARG A 78 13.45 -18.24 -8.79
CA ARG A 78 14.68 -19.09 -8.91
C ARG A 78 14.48 -20.51 -8.39
N ALA A 79 13.68 -20.67 -7.33
CA ALA A 79 13.41 -21.98 -6.72
C ALA A 79 12.43 -22.87 -7.52
N MET A 80 11.90 -22.39 -8.65
CA MET A 80 10.96 -23.13 -9.50
C MET A 80 11.60 -24.39 -10.10
N SER A 81 12.91 -24.36 -10.40
CA SER A 81 13.63 -25.53 -10.95
C SER A 81 13.58 -26.76 -10.05
N HIS A 82 13.65 -26.55 -8.72
CA HIS A 82 13.70 -27.65 -7.74
C HIS A 82 12.39 -27.83 -6.96
N ASN A 83 11.49 -26.84 -6.94
CA ASN A 83 10.22 -26.92 -6.23
C ASN A 83 9.05 -26.54 -7.13
N VAL A 84 8.33 -27.56 -7.58
CA VAL A 84 7.19 -27.40 -8.49
C VAL A 84 6.03 -26.61 -7.87
N LYS A 85 5.90 -26.57 -6.53
CA LYS A 85 4.83 -25.81 -5.87
C LYS A 85 4.94 -24.29 -6.09
N ARG A 86 6.09 -23.80 -6.56
CA ARG A 86 6.29 -22.39 -6.90
C ARG A 86 5.61 -21.98 -8.21
N TYR A 87 5.28 -22.93 -9.09
CA TYR A 87 4.52 -22.63 -10.30
C TYR A 87 3.03 -22.40 -9.98
N PRO A 88 2.35 -21.57 -10.78
CA PRO A 88 0.88 -21.53 -10.84
C PRO A 88 0.32 -22.95 -11.05
N LYS A 89 -0.85 -23.24 -10.46
CA LYS A 89 -1.43 -24.61 -10.46
C LYS A 89 -1.48 -25.24 -11.85
N ARG A 90 -1.90 -24.48 -12.87
CA ARG A 90 -1.99 -24.93 -14.29
C ARG A 90 -0.65 -25.41 -14.86
N LEU A 91 0.47 -24.84 -14.41
CA LEU A 91 1.82 -25.13 -14.92
C LEU A 91 2.59 -26.14 -14.07
N ARG A 92 1.99 -26.68 -13.01
CA ARG A 92 2.64 -27.68 -12.16
C ARG A 92 2.78 -29.02 -12.88
N THR A 93 1.76 -29.46 -13.61
CA THR A 93 1.76 -30.72 -14.35
C THR A 93 2.84 -30.76 -15.44
N PRO A 94 3.01 -29.75 -16.32
CA PRO A 94 4.12 -29.74 -17.27
C PRO A 94 5.48 -29.57 -16.59
N ALA A 95 5.56 -28.81 -15.49
CA ALA A 95 6.81 -28.67 -14.74
C ALA A 95 7.25 -30.00 -14.09
N LEU A 96 6.31 -30.76 -13.49
CA LEU A 96 6.57 -32.06 -12.86
C LEU A 96 7.25 -33.02 -13.84
N LYS A 97 6.73 -33.13 -15.07
CA LYS A 97 7.31 -33.96 -16.14
C LYS A 97 8.78 -33.64 -16.42
N ASN A 98 9.17 -32.36 -16.30
CA ASN A 98 10.54 -31.91 -16.50
C ASN A 98 11.45 -32.08 -15.27
N THR A 99 10.89 -32.25 -14.06
CA THR A 99 11.65 -32.31 -12.79
C THR A 99 12.01 -33.72 -12.31
N VAL A 100 11.43 -34.78 -12.91
CA VAL A 100 11.59 -36.17 -12.46
C VAL A 100 13.06 -36.65 -12.52
N SER A 101 13.92 -36.00 -13.33
CA SER A 101 15.33 -36.35 -13.48
C SER A 101 16.30 -35.74 -12.45
N MET A 102 15.82 -34.90 -11.52
CA MET A 102 16.69 -34.20 -10.57
C MET A 102 16.80 -34.96 -9.23
N ALA A 103 17.96 -35.56 -8.96
CA ALA A 103 18.25 -36.25 -7.70
C ALA A 103 18.03 -35.35 -6.47
N LYS A 104 17.29 -35.85 -5.47
CA LYS A 104 17.01 -35.12 -4.22
C LYS A 104 18.27 -35.12 -3.35
N LYS A 105 18.88 -33.95 -3.15
CA LYS A 105 20.00 -33.80 -2.19
C LYS A 105 19.52 -34.08 -0.75
N PRO A 106 20.36 -34.68 0.12
CA PRO A 106 20.01 -34.96 1.51
C PRO A 106 19.74 -33.66 2.30
N LYS A 107 18.75 -33.71 3.19
CA LYS A 107 18.32 -32.56 3.98
C LYS A 107 19.27 -32.36 5.17
N ARG A 108 19.77 -31.13 5.32
CA ARG A 108 20.42 -30.65 6.55
C ARG A 108 19.46 -30.75 7.76
N PRO A 109 19.96 -30.84 9.01
CA PRO A 109 19.14 -30.95 10.21
C PRO A 109 18.06 -29.85 10.34
N SER A 110 17.00 -30.21 11.07
CA SER A 110 15.69 -29.58 11.00
C SER A 110 15.68 -28.09 11.34
N LYS A 111 15.47 -27.28 10.30
CA LYS A 111 15.15 -25.84 10.36
C LYS A 111 13.94 -25.53 11.27
N LYS A 112 13.13 -26.52 11.65
CA LYS A 112 11.90 -26.40 12.45
C LYS A 112 12.15 -25.86 13.86
N TYR A 113 13.28 -26.21 14.50
CA TYR A 113 13.58 -25.76 15.87
C TYR A 113 13.92 -24.27 15.95
N ARG A 114 14.82 -23.79 15.07
CA ARG A 114 15.23 -22.36 15.02
C ARG A 114 14.12 -21.42 14.53
N HIS A 115 13.13 -21.93 13.80
CA HIS A 115 12.07 -21.10 13.22
C HIS A 115 10.73 -21.16 13.98
N ARG A 116 10.71 -21.68 15.21
CA ARG A 116 9.54 -21.57 16.11
C ARG A 116 9.13 -20.10 16.25
N ALA A 117 7.82 -19.82 16.17
CA ALA A 117 7.29 -18.46 16.14
C ALA A 117 7.72 -17.64 17.36
N PHE A 118 7.65 -18.24 18.55
CA PHE A 118 8.07 -17.62 19.81
C PHE A 118 9.52 -17.16 19.81
N ASN A 119 10.45 -17.98 19.31
CA ASN A 119 11.86 -17.63 19.26
C ASN A 119 12.12 -16.47 18.29
N LYS A 120 11.34 -16.37 17.21
CA LYS A 120 11.44 -15.25 16.25
C LYS A 120 10.99 -13.92 16.85
N VAL A 121 9.92 -13.91 17.64
CA VAL A 121 9.45 -12.67 18.30
C VAL A 121 10.52 -12.14 19.23
N LYS A 122 11.07 -12.99 20.11
CA LYS A 122 12.19 -12.62 21.00
C LYS A 122 13.43 -12.16 20.23
N GLU A 123 13.74 -12.83 19.12
CA GLU A 123 14.86 -12.44 18.27
C GLU A 123 14.62 -11.08 17.59
N PHE A 124 13.39 -10.78 17.17
CA PHE A 124 13.01 -9.48 16.61
C PHE A 124 13.09 -8.38 17.67
N GLU A 125 12.55 -8.59 18.87
CA GLU A 125 12.69 -7.64 19.99
C GLU A 125 14.17 -7.33 20.27
N LYS A 126 15.03 -8.36 20.31
CA LYS A 126 16.48 -8.18 20.50
C LYS A 126 17.13 -7.36 19.39
N ARG A 127 16.68 -7.52 18.14
CA ARG A 127 17.20 -6.77 16.98
C ARG A 127 16.69 -5.33 16.95
N GLN A 128 15.46 -5.09 17.38
CA GLN A 128 14.83 -3.77 17.45
C GLN A 128 15.51 -2.84 18.48
N ARG A 129 16.18 -3.40 19.49
CA ARG A 129 16.99 -2.59 20.44
C ARG A 129 18.06 -1.71 19.78
N LYS A 130 18.54 -2.06 18.58
CA LYS A 130 19.56 -1.29 17.86
C LYS A 130 18.99 -0.24 16.92
N SER A 131 17.80 -0.47 16.39
CA SER A 131 17.14 0.41 15.40
C SER A 131 15.66 0.14 15.42
N LEU A 132 14.85 1.20 15.36
CA LEU A 132 13.40 1.09 15.32
C LEU A 132 12.97 0.46 13.99
N TRP A 133 12.03 -0.48 14.07
CA TRP A 133 11.48 -1.15 12.89
C TRP A 133 10.04 -0.69 12.72
N LEU A 134 9.71 -0.19 11.53
CA LEU A 134 8.32 0.02 11.13
C LEU A 134 7.56 -1.31 11.14
N GLU A 135 6.25 -1.27 11.28
CA GLU A 135 5.42 -2.49 11.28
C GLU A 135 5.60 -3.32 10.00
N THR A 136 5.76 -2.64 8.86
CA THR A 136 5.98 -3.24 7.55
C THR A 136 7.43 -3.72 7.32
N HIS A 137 8.34 -3.54 8.29
CA HIS A 137 9.77 -3.79 8.15
C HIS A 137 10.08 -5.20 7.61
N VAL A 138 9.40 -6.22 8.13
CA VAL A 138 9.60 -7.62 7.69
C VAL A 138 9.18 -7.82 6.24
N TRP A 139 8.16 -7.09 5.75
CA TRP A 139 7.72 -7.17 4.37
C TRP A 139 8.73 -6.51 3.44
N HIS A 140 9.22 -5.32 3.80
CA HIS A 140 10.22 -4.58 3.02
C HIS A 140 11.59 -5.27 3.05
N ALA A 141 12.06 -5.76 4.20
CA ALA A 141 13.35 -6.44 4.32
C ALA A 141 13.48 -7.70 3.44
N LYS A 142 12.34 -8.30 3.03
CA LYS A 142 12.32 -9.44 2.10
C LYS A 142 12.48 -9.03 0.63
N ARG A 143 12.23 -7.76 0.27
CA ARG A 143 12.08 -7.29 -1.12
C ARG A 143 13.03 -6.15 -1.48
N CYS A 144 13.36 -5.32 -0.50
CA CYS A 144 14.18 -4.13 -0.62
C CYS A 144 15.42 -4.26 0.26
N ARG A 145 16.44 -3.44 -0.03
CA ARG A 145 17.55 -3.23 0.90
C ARG A 145 17.09 -2.27 2.00
N MET A 146 17.46 -2.60 3.23
CA MET A 146 17.10 -1.83 4.42
C MET A 146 18.34 -1.08 4.92
N GLU A 147 18.20 0.21 5.17
CA GLU A 147 19.26 1.06 5.71
C GLU A 147 18.75 1.77 6.97
N VAL A 148 19.65 2.12 7.88
CA VAL A 148 19.29 2.84 9.11
C VAL A 148 19.34 4.33 8.79
N MET A 149 18.21 5.01 8.90
CA MET A 149 18.04 6.45 8.67
C MET A 149 17.18 7.03 9.79
N TRP A 150 17.64 8.12 10.41
CA TRP A 150 16.88 8.87 11.44
C TRP A 150 16.42 8.00 12.63
N GLY A 151 17.23 7.01 13.02
CA GLY A 151 16.88 6.05 14.09
C GLY A 151 16.00 4.87 13.65
N TYR A 152 15.40 4.94 12.46
CA TYR A 152 14.56 3.88 11.89
C TYR A 152 15.32 3.03 10.87
N LYS A 153 14.90 1.78 10.71
CA LYS A 153 15.39 0.90 9.66
C LYS A 153 14.41 0.85 8.49
N VAL A 154 14.64 1.71 7.50
CA VAL A 154 13.74 2.02 6.39
C VAL A 154 14.21 1.37 5.09
N ALA A 155 13.27 1.09 4.19
CA ALA A 155 13.55 0.53 2.88
C ALA A 155 14.03 1.61 1.91
N VAL A 156 15.18 1.40 1.27
CA VAL A 156 15.69 2.33 0.26
C VAL A 156 15.16 1.92 -1.10
N ALA A 157 14.16 2.66 -1.60
CA ALA A 157 13.44 2.34 -2.84
C ALA A 157 14.37 2.19 -4.06
N VAL A 158 15.39 3.04 -4.17
CA VAL A 158 16.39 3.05 -5.27
C VAL A 158 17.21 1.76 -5.30
N ARG A 159 17.40 1.08 -4.16
CA ARG A 159 18.22 -0.12 -4.01
C ARG A 159 17.38 -1.39 -3.82
N SER A 160 16.20 -1.45 -4.41
CA SER A 160 15.35 -2.65 -4.39
C SER A 160 16.03 -3.86 -5.04
N ASN A 161 15.66 -5.08 -4.65
CA ASN A 161 16.27 -6.30 -5.21
C ASN A 161 15.94 -6.49 -6.70
N ASP A 162 14.82 -5.94 -7.14
CA ASP A 162 14.42 -5.86 -8.54
C ASP A 162 14.68 -4.46 -9.11
N LYS A 163 15.01 -4.38 -10.40
CA LYS A 163 15.23 -3.11 -11.12
C LYS A 163 13.91 -2.41 -11.41
N ILE A 164 13.32 -1.78 -10.39
CA ILE A 164 11.96 -1.20 -10.47
C ILE A 164 11.93 0.29 -10.81
N TYR A 165 13.07 1.00 -10.87
CA TYR A 165 13.10 2.47 -11.01
C TYR A 165 12.22 2.99 -12.16
N ARG A 166 12.43 2.49 -13.39
CA ARG A 166 11.64 2.90 -14.56
C ARG A 166 10.19 2.44 -14.49
N SER A 167 9.93 1.25 -13.94
CA SER A 167 8.55 0.74 -13.84
C SER A 167 7.76 1.54 -12.81
N SER A 168 8.36 1.89 -11.68
CA SER A 168 7.75 2.74 -10.65
C SER A 168 7.41 4.12 -11.21
N TYR A 169 8.32 4.73 -11.95
CA TYR A 169 8.04 6.02 -12.61
C TYR A 169 6.90 5.93 -13.63
N ARG A 170 6.92 4.90 -14.50
CA ARG A 170 5.81 4.67 -15.45
C ARG A 170 4.50 4.43 -14.71
N ALA A 171 4.54 3.70 -13.59
CA ALA A 171 3.36 3.41 -12.79
C ALA A 171 2.76 4.67 -12.16
N MET A 172 3.60 5.54 -11.61
CA MET A 172 3.18 6.85 -11.07
C MET A 172 2.53 7.73 -12.14
N LYS A 173 3.03 7.70 -13.39
CA LYS A 173 2.48 8.50 -14.49
C LYS A 173 1.23 7.89 -15.13
N SER A 174 1.09 6.57 -15.08
CA SER A 174 -0.02 5.87 -15.72
C SER A 174 -1.36 6.14 -15.01
N ARG A 175 -2.45 6.09 -15.78
CA ARG A 175 -3.81 6.20 -15.23
C ARG A 175 -4.28 4.92 -14.55
N ASP A 176 -3.78 3.76 -14.98
CA ASP A 176 -4.34 2.46 -14.54
C ASP A 176 -3.54 1.79 -13.42
N SER A 177 -2.40 2.35 -13.03
CA SER A 177 -1.58 1.77 -11.96
C SER A 177 -1.28 2.77 -10.86
N CYS A 178 -0.78 2.23 -9.76
CA CYS A 178 -0.54 2.94 -8.52
C CYS A 178 0.77 2.46 -7.88
N VAL A 179 1.43 3.36 -7.17
CA VAL A 179 2.60 3.08 -6.34
C VAL A 179 2.26 3.47 -4.91
N MET A 180 2.53 2.57 -3.97
CA MET A 180 2.38 2.80 -2.54
C MET A 180 3.76 2.97 -1.90
N VAL A 181 3.90 3.97 -1.03
CA VAL A 181 5.11 4.28 -0.27
C VAL A 181 4.76 4.30 1.21
N ASP A 182 5.57 3.64 2.02
CA ASP A 182 5.44 3.69 3.47
C ASP A 182 6.19 4.91 4.02
N LEU A 183 5.47 5.77 4.74
CA LEU A 183 5.94 6.99 5.40
C LEU A 183 5.65 6.96 6.90
N SER A 184 5.46 5.78 7.48
CA SER A 184 5.09 5.62 8.90
C SER A 184 6.20 6.06 9.88
N TYR A 185 7.39 6.42 9.38
CA TYR A 185 8.44 7.04 10.19
C TYR A 185 8.19 8.53 10.49
N MET A 186 7.21 9.16 9.81
CA MET A 186 6.81 10.54 10.09
C MET A 186 6.12 10.61 11.45
N VAL A 187 6.45 11.62 12.25
CA VAL A 187 5.86 11.81 13.58
C VAL A 187 4.62 12.67 13.45
N CYS A 188 3.51 12.23 14.07
CA CYS A 188 2.28 13.01 14.18
C CYS A 188 2.22 13.68 15.55
N MET A 189 1.85 14.95 15.58
CA MET A 189 1.50 15.68 16.79
C MET A 189 0.07 16.20 16.62
N GLU A 190 -0.79 15.91 17.60
CA GLU A 190 -2.16 16.39 17.64
C GLU A 190 -2.22 17.59 18.58
N LEU A 191 -2.74 18.71 18.10
CA LEU A 191 -3.08 19.89 18.88
C LEU A 191 -4.60 19.92 19.04
N SER A 192 -5.07 19.98 20.27
CA SER A 192 -6.49 20.14 20.60
C SER A 192 -6.67 21.40 21.43
N GLY A 193 -7.77 22.11 21.21
CA GLY A 193 -8.10 23.28 22.02
C GLY A 193 -9.19 24.15 21.40
N PRO A 194 -9.57 25.24 22.08
CA PRO A 194 -10.62 26.13 21.63
C PRO A 194 -10.22 26.85 20.33
N LYS A 195 -11.08 26.73 19.32
CA LYS A 195 -10.88 27.19 17.94
C LYS A 195 -10.22 28.57 17.81
N GLY A 196 -10.82 29.60 18.41
CA GLY A 196 -10.39 30.99 18.18
C GLY A 196 -8.99 31.30 18.73
N ARG A 197 -8.59 30.67 19.84
CA ARG A 197 -7.26 30.85 20.41
C ARG A 197 -6.21 30.04 19.65
N LEU A 198 -6.56 28.82 19.29
CA LEU A 198 -5.67 27.91 18.60
C LEU A 198 -5.34 28.41 17.18
N GLU A 199 -6.34 28.95 16.47
CA GLU A 199 -6.14 29.61 15.17
C GLU A 199 -5.18 30.80 15.28
N ALA A 200 -5.40 31.71 16.24
CA ALA A 200 -4.55 32.88 16.44
C ALA A 200 -3.09 32.51 16.79
N GLN A 201 -2.89 31.49 17.63
CA GLN A 201 -1.55 31.02 17.97
C GLN A 201 -0.88 30.32 16.79
N LEU A 202 -1.60 29.50 16.02
CA LEU A 202 -1.04 28.86 14.83
C LEU A 202 -0.68 29.87 13.74
N GLU A 203 -1.46 30.94 13.56
CA GLU A 203 -1.12 32.05 12.65
C GLU A 203 0.17 32.76 13.06
N SER A 204 0.44 32.87 14.37
CA SER A 204 1.71 33.43 14.86
C SER A 204 2.92 32.52 14.60
N VAL A 205 2.69 31.20 14.57
CA VAL A 205 3.75 30.18 14.36
C VAL A 205 4.03 29.97 12.88
N PHE A 206 2.98 29.91 12.07
CA PHE A 206 3.05 29.60 10.64
C PHE A 206 2.77 30.85 9.81
N LEU A 207 3.80 31.35 9.14
CA LEU A 207 3.66 32.45 8.19
C LEU A 207 2.65 32.07 7.09
N ASN A 208 1.67 32.94 6.85
CA ASN A 208 0.62 32.79 5.83
C ASN A 208 -0.29 31.57 6.03
N LEU A 209 -0.64 31.22 7.27
CA LEU A 209 -1.65 30.22 7.54
C LEU A 209 -3.04 30.70 7.08
N SER A 210 -3.46 30.21 5.91
CA SER A 210 -4.85 30.29 5.46
C SER A 210 -5.63 29.16 6.14
N VAL A 211 -6.30 29.49 7.24
CA VAL A 211 -7.07 28.57 8.08
C VAL A 211 -8.18 27.83 7.30
N ASN A 212 -8.69 28.43 6.22
CA ASN A 212 -9.71 27.83 5.37
C ASN A 212 -9.17 26.77 4.40
N ASP A 213 -7.90 26.85 3.99
CA ASP A 213 -7.29 25.89 3.06
C ASP A 213 -6.98 24.54 3.70
N CYS A 214 -6.90 24.49 5.03
CA CYS A 214 -6.47 23.31 5.79
C CYS A 214 -7.62 22.31 6.10
N LYS A 215 -8.87 22.65 5.75
CA LYS A 215 -10.03 21.77 6.00
C LYS A 215 -10.00 20.55 5.09
N GLY A 216 -9.71 19.39 5.67
CA GLY A 216 -9.66 18.11 4.94
C GLY A 216 -8.56 18.02 3.87
N LYS A 217 -7.67 19.00 3.78
CA LYS A 217 -6.52 19.03 2.89
C LYS A 217 -5.25 19.23 3.69
N GLU A 218 -4.25 18.43 3.37
CA GLU A 218 -2.92 18.55 3.96
C GLU A 218 -2.15 19.67 3.23
N VAL A 219 -1.76 20.70 3.97
CA VAL A 219 -0.98 21.84 3.46
C VAL A 219 0.40 21.82 4.08
N VAL A 220 1.43 22.09 3.27
CA VAL A 220 2.82 22.12 3.75
C VAL A 220 3.17 23.54 4.17
N TYR A 221 3.53 23.72 5.44
CA TYR A 221 4.06 24.96 5.98
C TYR A 221 5.55 24.81 6.31
N HIS A 222 6.28 25.91 6.29
CA HIS A 222 7.67 25.97 6.70
C HIS A 222 7.75 26.61 8.08
N LEU A 223 8.27 25.87 9.06
CA LEU A 223 8.45 26.39 10.41
C LEU A 223 9.82 27.06 10.53
N PHE A 224 9.85 28.26 11.08
CA PHE A 224 11.07 29.04 11.30
C PHE A 224 11.38 29.16 12.80
N SER A 225 12.67 29.23 13.12
CA SER A 225 13.18 29.62 14.43
C SER A 225 12.98 31.12 14.65
N GLU A 226 13.17 31.58 15.89
CA GLU A 226 13.12 33.00 16.27
C GLU A 226 14.15 33.82 15.48
N ASP A 227 15.31 33.23 15.19
CA ASP A 227 16.37 33.84 14.38
C ASP A 227 16.08 33.84 12.86
N GLY A 228 14.89 33.42 12.43
CA GLY A 228 14.51 33.31 11.02
C GLY A 228 15.11 32.12 10.26
N ARG A 229 15.79 31.19 10.95
CA ARG A 229 16.32 29.95 10.34
C ARG A 229 15.20 28.94 10.11
N LEU A 230 15.18 28.29 8.95
CA LEU A 230 14.23 27.22 8.65
C LEU A 230 14.50 25.99 9.53
N ILE A 231 13.49 25.56 10.30
CA ILE A 231 13.55 24.33 11.10
C ILE A 231 13.18 23.14 10.21
N SER A 232 11.93 23.09 9.74
CA SER A 232 11.47 22.01 8.87
C SER A 232 10.16 22.32 8.15
N PRO A 233 9.87 21.65 7.02
CA PRO A 233 8.52 21.58 6.49
C PRO A 233 7.64 20.72 7.41
N VAL A 234 6.47 21.24 7.73
CA VAL A 234 5.44 20.60 8.54
C VAL A 234 4.18 20.48 7.71
N ASN A 235 3.62 19.28 7.61
CA ASN A 235 2.33 19.15 6.94
C ASN A 235 1.21 19.26 7.97
N LEU A 236 0.36 20.25 7.78
CA LEU A 236 -0.75 20.56 8.67
C LEU A 236 -2.05 20.02 8.06
N LEU A 237 -2.85 19.36 8.88
CA LEU A 237 -4.20 18.91 8.56
C LEU A 237 -5.14 19.36 9.68
N ARG A 238 -6.20 20.08 9.32
CA ARG A 238 -7.25 20.43 10.30
C ARG A 238 -8.34 19.36 10.27
N ASN A 239 -8.60 18.78 11.43
CA ASN A 239 -9.76 17.95 11.70
C ASN A 239 -10.80 18.83 12.40
N CYS A 240 -11.82 19.26 11.66
CA CYS A 240 -12.95 19.99 12.24
C CYS A 240 -13.91 18.98 12.88
N HIS A 241 -13.96 18.94 14.21
CA HIS A 241 -15.11 18.41 14.92
C HIS A 241 -16.04 19.59 15.31
N GLU A 242 -17.32 19.30 15.59
CA GLU A 242 -18.35 20.34 15.78
C GLU A 242 -18.05 21.32 16.94
N ASP A 243 -17.37 20.86 18.01
CA ASP A 243 -17.06 21.67 19.20
C ASP A 243 -15.55 21.87 19.47
N ASP A 244 -14.70 20.87 19.13
CA ASP A 244 -13.25 20.94 19.30
C ASP A 244 -12.53 20.83 17.95
N ASP A 245 -11.78 21.87 17.56
CA ASP A 245 -10.88 21.78 16.41
C ASP A 245 -9.60 21.07 16.83
N SER A 246 -9.25 20.00 16.11
CA SER A 246 -8.00 19.29 16.29
C SER A 246 -7.11 19.48 15.07
N TYR A 247 -5.84 19.86 15.28
CA TYR A 247 -4.86 20.02 14.21
C TYR A 247 -3.81 18.93 14.29
N TRP A 248 -3.56 18.27 13.17
CA TRP A 248 -2.56 17.23 13.05
C TRP A 248 -1.34 17.77 12.30
N LEU A 249 -0.18 17.67 12.93
CA LEU A 249 1.09 18.12 12.39
C LEU A 249 1.98 16.92 12.12
N TRP A 250 2.30 16.73 10.84
CA TRP A 250 3.24 15.70 10.42
C TRP A 250 4.62 16.32 10.23
N THR A 251 5.59 15.80 10.97
CA THR A 251 6.98 16.25 10.94
C THR A 251 7.93 15.10 10.71
N HIS A 252 9.11 15.44 10.22
CA HIS A 252 10.17 14.47 10.02
C HIS A 252 10.82 14.08 11.36
N PRO A 253 11.21 12.82 11.59
CA PRO A 253 11.75 12.38 12.88
C PRO A 253 13.04 13.10 13.31
N THR A 254 13.86 13.62 12.40
CA THR A 254 15.02 14.44 12.81
C THR A 254 14.65 15.84 13.31
N SER A 255 13.51 16.39 12.89
CA SER A 255 13.11 17.75 13.24
C SER A 255 12.01 17.81 14.31
N HIS A 256 11.39 16.69 14.66
CA HIS A 256 10.25 16.65 15.59
C HIS A 256 10.56 17.28 16.96
N GLU A 257 11.74 17.06 17.51
CA GLU A 257 12.17 17.63 18.80
C GLU A 257 12.24 19.17 18.74
N GLN A 258 12.86 19.71 17.70
CA GLN A 258 12.97 21.18 17.51
C GLN A 258 11.60 21.83 17.28
N VAL A 259 10.71 21.16 16.53
CA VAL A 259 9.34 21.64 16.31
C VAL A 259 8.56 21.62 17.63
N LEU A 260 8.68 20.54 18.40
CA LEU A 260 8.01 20.41 19.70
C LEU A 260 8.48 21.49 20.68
N GLU A 261 9.79 21.75 20.77
CA GLU A 261 10.32 22.83 21.60
C GLU A 261 9.79 24.20 21.17
N ARG A 262 9.71 24.47 19.86
CA ARG A 262 9.15 25.73 19.36
C ARG A 262 7.68 25.87 19.73
N LEU A 263 6.89 24.81 19.58
CA LEU A 263 5.48 24.80 19.97
C LEU A 263 5.31 24.97 21.49
N LYS A 264 6.14 24.33 22.31
CA LYS A 264 6.16 24.53 23.77
C LYS A 264 6.40 25.99 24.15
N ARG A 265 7.38 26.64 23.52
CA ARG A 265 7.70 28.07 23.76
C ARG A 265 6.56 29.01 23.34
N VAL A 266 5.90 28.75 22.22
CA VAL A 266 4.83 29.65 21.73
C VAL A 266 3.52 29.45 22.47
N LEU A 267 3.21 28.20 22.84
CA LEU A 267 1.95 27.84 23.50
C LEU A 267 2.05 27.89 25.04
N ASN A 268 3.23 28.21 25.59
CA ASN A 268 3.53 28.20 27.01
C ASN A 268 3.01 26.93 27.71
N LEU A 269 3.44 25.77 27.21
CA LEU A 269 2.97 24.48 27.71
C LEU A 269 3.85 24.00 28.87
N ASP A 270 3.22 23.62 29.97
CA ASP A 270 3.90 22.99 31.10
C ASP A 270 4.35 21.56 30.75
N GLU A 271 5.43 21.10 31.39
CA GLU A 271 6.00 19.78 31.14
C GLU A 271 5.07 18.62 31.51
N ASP A 272 5.30 17.51 30.81
CA ASP A 272 4.59 16.22 30.83
C ASP A 272 3.59 16.01 31.99
N LYS A 273 2.29 16.08 31.67
CA LYS A 273 1.33 15.20 32.36
C LYS A 273 1.54 13.80 31.79
N VAL A 274 2.57 13.08 32.27
CA VAL A 274 2.55 11.62 32.12
C VAL A 274 1.22 11.20 32.74
N PRO A 275 0.32 10.50 32.01
CA PRO A 275 -0.90 10.00 32.63
C PRO A 275 -0.47 9.06 33.75
N SER A 276 -0.44 9.56 34.98
CA SER A 276 -0.19 8.78 36.18
C SER A 276 -1.42 7.92 36.38
N THR A 277 -1.48 6.81 35.64
CA THR A 277 -2.21 5.65 36.15
C THR A 277 -1.30 5.09 37.24
N GLU A 278 -1.40 5.65 38.44
CA GLU A 278 -0.93 4.95 39.62
C GLU A 278 -1.63 3.58 39.63
N PRO A 279 -0.90 2.47 39.84
CA PRO A 279 -1.53 1.18 40.02
C PRO A 279 -2.22 1.22 41.39
N GLU A 280 -3.47 1.68 41.43
CA GLU A 280 -4.28 1.51 42.63
C GLU A 280 -4.37 0.01 42.95
N THR A 281 -4.08 -0.24 44.20
CA THR A 281 -3.96 -1.50 44.90
C THR A 281 -5.28 -2.26 44.86
N ASP A 282 -5.39 -3.20 43.94
CA ASP A 282 -6.30 -4.34 44.07
C ASP A 282 -5.51 -5.60 43.71
N GLU A 283 -4.86 -6.16 44.73
CA GLU A 283 -4.48 -7.57 44.73
C GLU A 283 -5.77 -8.41 44.74
N GLU A 284 -5.74 -9.57 44.10
CA GLU A 284 -6.86 -10.51 43.95
C GLU A 284 -7.88 -10.19 42.84
N SER A 285 -7.50 -10.52 41.59
CA SER A 285 -8.39 -11.08 40.54
C SER A 285 -7.91 -10.82 39.10
N ARG A 286 -6.67 -10.36 38.87
CA ARG A 286 -6.15 -10.27 37.50
C ARG A 286 -5.62 -11.62 37.01
N GLY A 287 -6.50 -12.39 36.36
CA GLY A 287 -6.09 -13.41 35.40
C GLY A 287 -5.00 -12.85 34.48
N LYS A 288 -3.97 -13.66 34.23
CA LYS A 288 -2.73 -13.29 33.49
C LYS A 288 -3.02 -12.59 32.15
N LEU A 289 -3.29 -11.28 32.18
CA LEU A 289 -3.27 -10.45 31.00
C LEU A 289 -1.85 -10.49 30.46
N SER A 290 -1.71 -10.89 29.20
CA SER A 290 -0.40 -11.19 28.61
C SER A 290 0.54 -10.00 28.79
N LYS A 291 1.79 -10.27 29.18
CA LYS A 291 2.86 -9.27 29.31
C LYS A 291 2.99 -8.37 28.06
N ASP A 292 2.48 -8.84 26.92
CA ASP A 292 2.42 -8.12 25.65
C ASP A 292 1.41 -6.96 25.65
N ARG A 293 0.25 -7.09 26.30
CA ARG A 293 -0.74 -6.00 26.45
C ARG A 293 -0.22 -4.84 27.30
N VAL A 294 0.51 -5.16 28.36
CA VAL A 294 1.12 -4.15 29.25
C VAL A 294 2.28 -3.43 28.55
N LYS A 295 3.08 -4.14 27.74
CA LYS A 295 4.10 -3.52 26.87
C LYS A 295 3.50 -2.59 25.82
N LEU A 296 2.40 -2.99 25.18
CA LEU A 296 1.69 -2.15 24.21
C LEU A 296 1.18 -0.87 24.87
N LYS A 297 0.51 -0.95 26.03
CA LYS A 297 0.05 0.24 26.77
C LYS A 297 1.18 1.17 27.19
N LYS A 298 2.35 0.63 27.55
CA LYS A 298 3.53 1.43 27.93
C LYS A 298 4.22 2.09 26.74
N LEU A 299 4.19 1.47 25.55
CA LEU A 299 4.63 2.07 24.29
C LEU A 299 3.64 3.14 23.80
N LEU A 300 2.35 2.97 24.09
CA LEU A 300 1.27 3.90 23.78
C LEU A 300 1.10 5.02 24.82
N SER A 301 1.93 5.07 25.87
CA SER A 301 1.92 6.19 26.83
C SER A 301 2.45 7.43 26.10
N GLN A 302 1.54 8.35 25.81
CA GLN A 302 1.81 9.54 25.03
C GLN A 302 2.23 10.66 25.97
N PRO A 303 3.31 11.41 25.68
CA PRO A 303 3.56 12.65 26.38
C PRO A 303 2.47 13.64 25.94
N VAL A 304 1.68 14.07 26.93
CA VAL A 304 0.66 15.09 26.77
C VAL A 304 1.17 16.35 27.44
N PHE A 305 1.32 17.41 26.64
CA PHE A 305 1.66 18.74 27.12
C PHE A 305 0.38 19.55 27.12
N ALA A 306 -0.02 20.08 28.26
CA ALA A 306 -1.26 20.83 28.38
C ALA A 306 -0.99 22.15 29.09
N ASN A 307 -1.59 23.22 28.60
CA ASN A 307 -1.61 24.49 29.30
C ASN A 307 -3.03 24.68 29.86
N PRO A 308 -3.19 24.62 31.20
CA PRO A 308 -4.50 24.72 31.84
C PRO A 308 -5.16 26.10 31.68
N GLU A 309 -4.38 27.17 31.47
CA GLU A 309 -4.91 28.53 31.32
C GLU A 309 -5.48 28.78 29.91
N THR A 310 -4.82 28.21 28.88
CA THR A 310 -5.25 28.37 27.49
C THR A 310 -6.22 27.30 27.04
N GLY A 311 -6.25 26.15 27.72
CA GLY A 311 -7.05 24.98 27.35
C GLY A 311 -6.51 24.23 26.13
N ILE A 312 -5.22 24.42 25.82
CA ILE A 312 -4.57 23.82 24.65
C ILE A 312 -3.72 22.64 25.08
N GLU A 313 -3.92 21.51 24.39
CA GLU A 313 -3.20 20.27 24.61
C GLU A 313 -2.44 19.85 23.34
N ILE A 314 -1.20 19.37 23.52
CA ILE A 314 -0.41 18.67 22.50
C ILE A 314 -0.27 17.22 22.90
N ARG A 315 -0.66 16.31 22.01
CA ARG A 315 -0.40 14.87 22.13
C ARG A 315 0.62 14.45 21.07
N VAL A 316 1.77 13.95 21.50
CA VAL A 316 2.77 13.42 20.56
C VAL A 316 2.45 11.96 20.27
N LEU A 317 2.01 11.68 19.04
CA LEU A 317 1.59 10.37 18.55
C LEU A 317 2.72 9.67 17.80
N LYS A 318 3.92 9.64 18.38
CA LYS A 318 5.09 8.98 17.76
C LYS A 318 4.89 7.47 17.72
N ASP A 319 5.10 6.86 16.56
CA ASP A 319 4.98 5.42 16.30
C ASP A 319 3.59 4.78 16.52
N ASN A 320 2.54 5.60 16.73
CA ASN A 320 1.17 5.11 16.96
C ASN A 320 0.34 5.04 15.66
N LEU A 321 0.64 5.92 14.71
CA LEU A 321 -0.09 6.02 13.45
C LEU A 321 0.80 5.58 12.29
N ASN A 322 0.27 4.68 11.46
CA ASN A 322 0.91 4.33 10.21
C ASN A 322 0.43 5.25 9.09
N ARG A 323 1.36 5.63 8.22
CA ARG A 323 1.09 6.55 7.13
C ARG A 323 1.58 5.97 5.82
N PHE A 324 0.65 5.75 4.89
CA PHE A 324 0.95 5.27 3.55
C PHE A 324 0.60 6.33 2.52
N ARG A 325 1.53 6.62 1.61
CA ARG A 325 1.31 7.51 0.46
C ARG A 325 1.07 6.70 -0.79
N PHE A 326 -0.05 6.96 -1.45
CA PHE A 326 -0.42 6.34 -2.71
C PHE A 326 -0.28 7.37 -3.84
N ILE A 327 0.38 6.98 -4.92
CA ILE A 327 0.70 7.84 -6.05
C ILE A 327 0.28 7.16 -7.35
N GLY A 328 -0.48 7.86 -8.19
CA GLY A 328 -0.90 7.39 -9.52
C GLY A 328 -2.41 7.49 -9.73
N GLY A 329 -2.85 7.47 -10.99
CA GLY A 329 -4.27 7.63 -11.34
C GLY A 329 -5.14 6.45 -10.89
N GLY A 330 -4.56 5.26 -10.79
CA GLY A 330 -5.30 4.03 -10.48
C GLY A 330 -5.63 3.87 -8.99
N CYS A 331 -5.08 4.72 -8.12
CA CYS A 331 -5.21 4.58 -6.67
C CYS A 331 -6.69 4.60 -6.22
N SER A 332 -7.48 5.56 -6.74
CA SER A 332 -8.89 5.70 -6.37
C SER A 332 -9.71 4.45 -6.69
N SER A 333 -9.51 3.87 -7.88
CA SER A 333 -10.18 2.62 -8.28
C SER A 333 -9.78 1.43 -7.40
N VAL A 334 -8.51 1.34 -7.01
CA VAL A 334 -8.04 0.29 -6.09
C VAL A 334 -8.68 0.48 -4.72
N PHE A 335 -8.75 1.72 -4.20
CA PHE A 335 -9.37 2.00 -2.91
C PHE A 335 -10.85 1.67 -2.87
N GLN A 336 -11.62 2.05 -3.88
CA GLN A 336 -13.05 1.73 -3.96
C GLN A 336 -13.32 0.22 -3.96
N ARG A 337 -12.37 -0.60 -4.46
CA ARG A 337 -12.49 -2.06 -4.48
C ARG A 337 -12.03 -2.72 -3.20
N VAL A 338 -11.05 -2.14 -2.51
CA VAL A 338 -10.40 -2.75 -1.33
C VAL A 338 -11.00 -2.25 -0.03
N LEU A 339 -11.30 -0.95 0.08
CA LEU A 339 -11.91 -0.33 1.25
C LEU A 339 -13.41 -0.25 1.04
N GLN A 340 -14.15 -0.99 1.84
CA GLN A 340 -15.61 -0.96 1.86
C GLN A 340 -16.08 -0.38 3.19
N PRO A 341 -17.06 0.55 3.18
CA PRO A 341 -17.62 1.09 4.41
C PRO A 341 -18.37 0.00 5.16
N VAL A 342 -18.20 -0.05 6.48
CA VAL A 342 -18.81 -1.08 7.33
C VAL A 342 -20.33 -1.13 7.16
N ALA A 343 -20.98 0.03 7.02
CA ALA A 343 -22.42 0.14 6.78
C ALA A 343 -22.92 -0.60 5.52
N SER A 344 -22.05 -0.84 4.53
CA SER A 344 -22.42 -1.56 3.30
C SER A 344 -22.32 -3.08 3.42
N LEU A 345 -21.67 -3.60 4.46
CA LEU A 345 -21.39 -5.02 4.65
C LEU A 345 -22.41 -5.74 5.55
N GLY A 346 -23.37 -5.01 6.15
CA GLY A 346 -24.23 -5.54 7.21
C GLY A 346 -23.44 -5.88 8.48
N ASP A 347 -24.14 -6.27 9.55
CA ASP A 347 -23.51 -6.68 10.82
C ASP A 347 -22.64 -7.91 10.59
N CYS A 348 -21.35 -7.67 10.37
CA CYS A 348 -20.37 -8.73 10.20
C CYS A 348 -20.06 -9.36 11.55
N GLU A 349 -20.41 -10.64 11.74
CA GLU A 349 -20.18 -11.40 12.99
C GLU A 349 -18.74 -11.32 13.52
N TRP A 350 -17.73 -11.23 12.65
CA TRP A 350 -16.33 -11.13 13.06
C TRP A 350 -15.98 -9.79 13.74
N MET A 351 -16.78 -8.75 13.52
CA MET A 351 -16.59 -7.42 14.10
C MET A 351 -17.19 -7.36 15.51
N LEU A 352 -18.28 -8.09 15.76
CA LEU A 352 -18.84 -8.32 17.09
C LEU A 352 -17.86 -9.11 17.98
N ASP A 353 -17.10 -10.04 17.41
CA ASP A 353 -16.11 -10.84 18.14
C ASP A 353 -14.80 -10.05 18.43
N ALA A 354 -14.58 -8.93 17.72
CA ALA A 354 -13.43 -8.03 17.92
C ALA A 354 -13.72 -6.93 18.98
N GLY A 355 -14.99 -6.59 19.20
CA GLY A 355 -15.44 -5.67 20.23
C GLY A 355 -15.85 -6.41 21.51
N GLY A 356 -14.88 -6.69 22.38
CA GLY A 356 -15.13 -6.98 23.80
C GLY A 356 -15.92 -8.27 24.09
N ARG A 357 -15.20 -9.38 24.29
CA ARG A 357 -15.60 -10.39 25.28
C ARG A 357 -15.38 -9.82 26.68
N ASP A 358 -16.19 -8.84 27.04
CA ASP A 358 -16.42 -8.45 28.42
C ASP A 358 -17.91 -8.68 28.70
N ASP A 359 -18.19 -9.44 29.75
CA ASP A 359 -19.50 -9.70 30.37
C ASP A 359 -20.54 -10.55 29.63
N LYS A 360 -20.33 -11.88 29.58
CA LYS A 360 -21.41 -12.85 29.90
C LYS A 360 -20.85 -14.04 30.70
N GLN A 361 -21.49 -14.29 31.84
CA GLN A 361 -21.26 -15.40 32.78
C GLN A 361 -21.21 -16.78 32.10
N PRO A 362 -20.57 -17.78 32.72
CA PRO A 362 -20.48 -19.13 32.18
C PRO A 362 -21.82 -19.83 32.34
N ASN A 363 -22.72 -19.70 31.35
CA ASN A 363 -23.88 -20.57 31.28
C ASN A 363 -23.42 -21.93 30.74
N GLY A 364 -23.38 -22.90 31.65
CA GLY A 364 -23.23 -24.30 31.33
C GLY A 364 -24.37 -24.77 30.44
N ASP A 365 -24.04 -25.15 29.21
CA ASP A 365 -24.87 -25.99 28.34
C ASP A 365 -23.98 -26.70 27.31
N VAL A 366 -22.90 -27.36 27.79
CA VAL A 366 -22.03 -28.21 26.96
C VAL A 366 -22.18 -29.70 27.32
N VAL A 367 -23.29 -30.10 27.97
CA VAL A 367 -23.51 -31.51 28.37
C VAL A 367 -24.70 -32.19 27.68
N ARG A 368 -25.45 -31.52 26.78
CA ARG A 368 -26.68 -32.10 26.19
C ARG A 368 -26.71 -32.31 24.67
N ALA A 369 -25.56 -32.60 24.06
CA ALA A 369 -25.50 -32.92 22.62
C ALA A 369 -24.78 -34.25 22.30
N LEU A 370 -24.84 -35.22 23.22
CA LEU A 370 -24.25 -36.56 23.02
C LEU A 370 -25.21 -37.73 23.35
N GLU A 371 -26.52 -37.50 23.46
CA GLU A 371 -27.49 -38.57 23.76
C GLU A 371 -28.62 -38.76 22.74
N GLU A 372 -28.52 -38.20 21.54
CA GLU A 372 -29.48 -38.50 20.46
C GLU A 372 -28.77 -39.04 19.21
N LYS A 373 -28.20 -40.24 19.39
CA LYS A 373 -27.97 -41.23 18.32
C LYS A 373 -28.17 -42.62 18.91
N THR A 374 -29.43 -43.03 18.97
CA THR A 374 -29.90 -44.43 18.91
C THR A 374 -31.09 -44.47 17.99
#